data_AF-A0A838L761-F1
#
_entry.id   AF-A0A838L761-F1
#
_cell.length_a   1.000
_cell.length_b   1.000
_cell.length_c   1.000
_cell.angle_alpha   90.00
_cell.angle_beta   90.00
_cell.angle_gamma   90.00
#
_symmetry.space_group_name_H-M   'P 1'
#
loop_
_entity.id
_entity.type
_entity.pdbx_description
1 polymer ?
#
loop_
_entity_poly.entity_id
_entity_poly.type
_entity_poly.pdbx_seq_one_letter_code
_entity_poly.pdbx_strand_id
1 'polypeptide(L)'
;MIPSLQHASYEISGPAAKLMDSNTEFFKLCHEVRKNLWRAAGSGERLEPSAAKSIYGTLLFLNVLERRFNDAEANIAHLRSLSEKPSVRLTTHIATNSIVQAMRCGGLPSVLCEHLGSVIADLPWEVVGSEIRRLSADLEILSPAFIDGLVETNCKELHSSGGLLGHETAAFLIRMRFYREVMLHFRNDLREVLEDEIRSKNVSTDANRRSSSGSLDGARDLSSVVIGIWDSGIDLEHFDTKMAASGGRSSIAWDHDGRPTDGALPFLNPEQLSKLPELIDLVRGFGETRVGTRSEYSERFGREIASLKSEEVTPFLEELELIADYIHGTHLAGVAIEGNPFAKLLSVRVTWEHRFTTEASFDLNRLRVQANLYRGRLSPTHTLQ
;
A
#
# COMPACT_ATOMS: atom_id res chain seq x y z
N MET A 1 -18.42 -0.73 4.16
CA MET A 1 -18.27 -1.63 5.33
C MET A 1 -19.67 -2.09 5.72
N ILE A 2 -19.87 -3.37 6.07
CA ILE A 2 -21.20 -3.84 6.51
C ILE A 2 -21.48 -3.27 7.90
N PRO A 3 -22.66 -2.69 8.17
CA PRO A 3 -22.99 -2.11 9.48
C PRO A 3 -22.74 -3.07 10.66
N SER A 4 -23.01 -4.37 10.47
CA SER A 4 -22.78 -5.40 11.49
C SER A 4 -21.30 -5.62 11.84
N LEU A 5 -20.37 -5.35 10.91
CA LEU A 5 -18.93 -5.47 11.15
C LEU A 5 -18.32 -4.15 11.64
N GLN A 6 -18.91 -3.01 11.31
CA GLN A 6 -18.46 -1.69 11.74
C GLN A 6 -18.45 -1.55 13.27
N HIS A 7 -19.39 -2.20 13.95
CA HIS A 7 -19.50 -2.19 15.41
C HIS A 7 -19.01 -3.48 16.09
N ALA A 8 -18.44 -4.42 15.33
CA ALA A 8 -17.94 -5.65 15.90
C ALA A 8 -16.65 -5.40 16.69
N SER A 9 -16.68 -5.80 17.95
CA SER A 9 -15.53 -5.81 18.86
C SER A 9 -15.28 -7.21 19.40
N TYR A 10 -14.01 -7.52 19.70
CA TYR A 10 -13.58 -8.83 20.17
C TYR A 10 -12.82 -8.69 21.48
N GLU A 11 -13.21 -9.49 22.48
CA GLU A 11 -12.53 -9.46 23.77
C GLU A 11 -11.15 -10.09 23.71
N ILE A 12 -10.14 -9.43 24.27
CA ILE A 12 -8.76 -9.92 24.31
C ILE A 12 -8.16 -9.78 25.71
N SER A 13 -7.25 -10.67 26.06
CA SER A 13 -6.49 -10.59 27.32
C SER A 13 -5.10 -10.04 27.06
N GLY A 14 -4.83 -8.82 27.55
CA GLY A 14 -3.52 -8.17 27.41
C GLY A 14 -3.30 -7.48 26.05
N PRO A 15 -2.05 -7.13 25.71
CA PRO A 15 -1.74 -6.37 24.50
C PRO A 15 -2.07 -7.15 23.22
N ALA A 16 -2.69 -6.47 22.25
CA ALA A 16 -3.11 -7.09 20.98
C ALA A 16 -1.94 -7.77 20.23
N ALA A 17 -0.74 -7.19 20.26
CA ALA A 17 0.45 -7.79 19.65
C ALA A 17 0.79 -9.18 20.22
N LYS A 18 0.50 -9.43 21.52
CA LYS A 18 0.77 -10.70 22.18
C LYS A 18 -0.15 -11.84 21.74
N LEU A 19 -1.24 -11.55 21.03
CA LEU A 19 -2.04 -12.60 20.38
C LEU A 19 -1.23 -13.38 19.34
N MET A 20 -0.21 -12.77 18.74
CA MET A 20 0.68 -13.43 17.79
C MET A 20 1.56 -14.51 18.42
N ASP A 21 1.61 -14.60 19.76
CA ASP A 21 2.44 -15.57 20.48
C ASP A 21 1.61 -16.66 21.19
N SER A 22 0.29 -16.51 21.30
CA SER A 22 -0.60 -17.44 22.00
C SER A 22 -1.58 -18.13 21.07
N ASN A 23 -1.37 -19.42 20.79
CA ASN A 23 -2.30 -20.21 19.96
C ASN A 23 -3.72 -20.22 20.57
N THR A 24 -3.83 -20.41 21.87
CA THR A 24 -5.12 -20.51 22.56
C THR A 24 -5.93 -19.22 22.41
N GLU A 25 -5.35 -18.07 22.72
CA GLU A 25 -6.06 -16.79 22.63
C GLU A 25 -6.30 -16.39 21.17
N PHE A 26 -5.35 -16.66 20.28
CA PHE A 26 -5.49 -16.39 18.86
C PHE A 26 -6.64 -17.19 18.22
N PHE A 27 -6.75 -18.49 18.51
CA PHE A 27 -7.85 -19.29 17.94
C PHE A 27 -9.21 -19.01 18.58
N LYS A 28 -9.25 -18.52 19.83
CA LYS A 28 -10.48 -17.93 20.40
C LYS A 28 -10.94 -16.72 19.60
N LEU A 29 -10.03 -15.79 19.29
CA LEU A 29 -10.32 -14.64 18.42
C LEU A 29 -10.81 -15.11 17.03
N CYS A 30 -10.12 -16.06 16.41
CA CYS A 30 -10.49 -16.61 15.11
C CYS A 30 -11.93 -17.15 15.09
N HIS A 31 -12.35 -17.84 16.15
CA HIS A 31 -13.70 -18.38 16.28
C HIS A 31 -14.77 -17.27 16.26
N GLU A 32 -14.60 -16.24 17.09
CA GLU A 32 -15.56 -15.13 17.15
C GLU A 32 -15.55 -14.29 15.86
N VAL A 33 -14.38 -14.03 15.27
CA VAL A 33 -14.28 -13.33 13.98
C VAL A 33 -15.00 -14.11 12.89
N ARG A 34 -14.76 -15.42 12.78
CA ARG A 34 -15.43 -16.29 11.81
C ARG A 34 -16.96 -16.22 11.93
N LYS A 35 -17.47 -16.31 13.15
CA LYS A 35 -18.91 -16.25 13.46
C LYS A 35 -19.52 -14.92 13.01
N ASN A 36 -18.85 -13.80 13.26
CA ASN A 36 -19.31 -12.48 12.82
C ASN A 36 -19.24 -12.31 11.30
N LEU A 37 -18.19 -12.81 10.65
CA LEU A 37 -18.06 -12.81 9.20
C LEU A 37 -19.16 -13.63 8.52
N TRP A 38 -19.50 -14.81 9.03
CA TRP A 38 -20.60 -15.61 8.49
C TRP A 38 -21.96 -14.96 8.67
N ARG A 39 -22.21 -14.32 9.82
CA ARG A 39 -23.44 -13.53 10.03
C ARG A 39 -23.53 -12.38 9.02
N ALA A 40 -22.41 -11.70 8.77
CA ALA A 40 -22.36 -10.60 7.83
C ALA A 40 -22.51 -11.07 6.38
N ALA A 41 -21.92 -12.20 6.01
CA ALA A 41 -22.07 -12.79 4.68
C ALA A 41 -23.48 -13.38 4.44
N GLY A 42 -24.13 -13.86 5.50
CA GLY A 42 -25.46 -14.47 5.45
C GLY A 42 -26.63 -13.52 5.73
N SER A 43 -26.40 -12.20 5.85
CA SER A 43 -27.44 -11.23 6.23
C SER A 43 -28.53 -11.04 5.16
N GLY A 44 -28.37 -11.61 3.97
CA GLY A 44 -29.28 -11.41 2.84
C GLY A 44 -29.14 -10.05 2.15
N GLU A 45 -28.32 -9.14 2.69
CA GLU A 45 -27.95 -7.90 2.04
C GLU A 45 -26.95 -8.17 0.91
N ARG A 46 -27.14 -7.51 -0.24
CA ARG A 46 -26.15 -7.56 -1.32
C ARG A 46 -24.90 -6.83 -0.86
N LEU A 47 -23.81 -7.57 -0.74
CA LEU A 47 -22.52 -6.99 -0.36
C LEU A 47 -21.91 -6.22 -1.51
N GLU A 48 -21.45 -5.00 -1.22
CA GLU A 48 -20.56 -4.27 -2.12
C GLU A 48 -19.26 -5.07 -2.35
N PRO A 49 -18.68 -5.05 -3.57
CA PRO A 49 -17.53 -5.89 -3.91
C PRO A 49 -16.32 -5.75 -2.97
N SER A 50 -16.06 -4.55 -2.45
CA SER A 50 -14.96 -4.31 -1.50
C SER A 50 -15.23 -4.95 -0.14
N ALA A 51 -16.47 -4.89 0.36
CA ALA A 51 -16.89 -5.53 1.60
C ALA A 51 -16.83 -7.06 1.47
N ALA A 52 -17.31 -7.60 0.34
CA ALA A 52 -17.20 -9.03 0.06
C ALA A 52 -15.73 -9.49 0.01
N LYS A 53 -14.85 -8.75 -0.69
CA LYS A 53 -13.41 -9.06 -0.73
C LYS A 53 -12.76 -9.09 0.64
N SER A 54 -13.08 -8.12 1.51
CA SER A 54 -12.57 -8.10 2.88
C SER A 54 -12.99 -9.36 3.65
N ILE A 55 -14.29 -9.68 3.66
CA ILE A 55 -14.85 -10.82 4.40
C ILE A 55 -14.29 -12.15 3.91
N TYR A 56 -14.39 -12.42 2.61
CA TYR A 56 -13.92 -13.69 2.05
C TYR A 56 -12.41 -13.80 2.07
N GLY A 57 -11.67 -12.69 2.03
CA GLY A 57 -10.23 -12.64 2.26
C GLY A 57 -9.85 -13.07 3.68
N THR A 58 -10.52 -12.54 4.71
CA THR A 58 -10.30 -12.98 6.09
C THR A 58 -10.71 -14.43 6.31
N LEU A 59 -11.86 -14.85 5.76
CA LEU A 59 -12.30 -16.26 5.83
C LEU A 59 -11.30 -17.21 5.14
N LEU A 60 -10.68 -16.80 4.03
CA LEU A 60 -9.63 -17.58 3.38
C LEU A 60 -8.46 -17.84 4.35
N PHE A 61 -7.91 -16.80 4.97
CA PHE A 61 -6.79 -16.97 5.91
C PHE A 61 -7.17 -17.87 7.10
N LEU A 62 -8.36 -17.67 7.66
CA LEU A 62 -8.90 -18.53 8.72
C LEU A 62 -9.03 -19.99 8.27
N ASN A 63 -9.51 -20.23 7.05
CA ASN A 63 -9.66 -21.58 6.51
C ASN A 63 -8.31 -22.26 6.32
N VAL A 64 -7.28 -21.54 5.89
CA VAL A 64 -5.94 -22.14 5.76
C VAL A 64 -5.34 -22.45 7.13
N LEU A 65 -5.40 -21.51 8.09
CA LEU A 65 -4.90 -21.70 9.45
C LEU A 65 -5.60 -22.87 10.17
N GLU A 66 -6.90 -23.04 9.97
CA GLU A 66 -7.69 -24.14 10.53
C GLU A 66 -7.68 -25.42 9.66
N ARG A 67 -6.88 -25.44 8.58
CA ARG A 67 -6.76 -26.57 7.64
C ARG A 67 -8.08 -27.00 6.98
N ARG A 68 -9.01 -26.07 6.80
CA ARG A 68 -10.26 -26.24 6.04
C ARG A 68 -10.03 -25.95 4.56
N PHE A 69 -9.27 -26.82 3.91
CA PHE A 69 -8.75 -26.57 2.56
C PHE A 69 -9.84 -26.47 1.48
N ASN A 70 -10.91 -27.26 1.57
CA ASN A 70 -12.04 -27.15 0.63
C ASN A 70 -12.71 -25.77 0.72
N ASP A 71 -12.92 -25.26 1.94
CA ASP A 71 -13.51 -23.94 2.16
C ASP A 71 -12.55 -22.82 1.73
N ALA A 72 -11.23 -23.02 1.85
CA ALA A 72 -10.22 -22.09 1.36
C ALA A 72 -10.27 -21.96 -0.17
N GLU A 73 -10.31 -23.07 -0.90
CA GLU A 73 -10.43 -23.08 -2.36
C GLU A 73 -11.74 -22.44 -2.85
N ALA A 74 -12.86 -22.71 -2.16
CA ALA A 74 -14.14 -22.08 -2.44
C ALA A 74 -14.07 -20.54 -2.28
N ASN A 75 -13.42 -20.06 -1.21
CA ASN A 75 -13.21 -18.62 -1.01
C ASN A 75 -12.31 -18.01 -2.08
N ILE A 76 -11.25 -18.71 -2.51
CA ILE A 76 -10.38 -18.25 -3.62
C ILE A 76 -11.19 -18.10 -4.90
N ALA A 77 -12.00 -19.10 -5.26
CA ALA A 77 -12.86 -19.04 -6.43
C ALA A 77 -13.85 -17.86 -6.36
N HIS A 78 -14.45 -17.65 -5.19
CA HIS A 78 -15.35 -16.52 -4.97
C HIS A 78 -14.61 -15.17 -5.10
N LEU A 79 -13.46 -15.00 -4.46
CA LEU A 79 -12.64 -13.78 -4.54
C LEU A 79 -12.21 -13.45 -5.98
N ARG A 80 -11.87 -14.47 -6.77
CA ARG A 80 -11.61 -14.31 -8.21
C ARG A 80 -12.84 -13.77 -8.94
N SER A 81 -14.02 -14.32 -8.67
CA SER A 81 -15.27 -13.87 -9.30
C SER A 81 -15.61 -12.39 -9.03
N LEU A 82 -15.14 -11.82 -7.92
CA LEU A 82 -15.36 -10.42 -7.53
C LEU A 82 -14.42 -9.42 -8.25
N SER A 83 -13.50 -9.87 -9.09
CA SER A 83 -12.51 -9.01 -9.74
C SER A 83 -12.87 -8.80 -11.21
N GLU A 84 -13.06 -7.55 -11.62
CA GLU A 84 -13.40 -7.21 -13.01
C GLU A 84 -12.17 -7.33 -13.93
N LYS A 85 -11.04 -6.74 -13.52
CA LYS A 85 -9.77 -6.74 -14.26
C LYS A 85 -9.26 -8.19 -14.47
N PRO A 86 -9.05 -8.65 -15.72
CA PRO A 86 -8.60 -10.01 -16.00
C PRO A 86 -7.30 -10.39 -15.29
N SER A 87 -6.30 -9.50 -15.26
CA SER A 87 -5.03 -9.76 -14.58
C SER A 87 -5.23 -10.12 -13.11
N VAL A 88 -5.99 -9.30 -12.39
CA VAL A 88 -6.30 -9.49 -10.96
C VAL A 88 -7.13 -10.75 -10.76
N ARG A 89 -8.14 -10.99 -11.61
CA ARG A 89 -8.98 -12.19 -11.53
C ARG A 89 -8.16 -13.48 -11.65
N LEU A 90 -7.21 -13.53 -12.57
CA LEU A 90 -6.39 -14.72 -12.82
C LEU A 90 -5.34 -14.96 -11.74
N THR A 91 -4.80 -13.90 -11.15
CA THR A 91 -3.70 -14.02 -10.16
C THR A 91 -4.14 -13.96 -8.71
N THR A 92 -5.40 -13.58 -8.43
CA THR A 92 -5.94 -13.53 -7.06
C THR A 92 -5.69 -14.85 -6.34
N HIS A 93 -4.94 -14.76 -5.23
CA HIS A 93 -4.56 -15.86 -4.34
C HIS A 93 -3.89 -17.07 -5.01
N ILE A 94 -3.15 -16.87 -6.11
CA ILE A 94 -2.43 -17.96 -6.80
C ILE A 94 -1.38 -18.65 -5.91
N ALA A 95 -0.61 -17.88 -5.13
CA ALA A 95 0.35 -18.43 -4.16
C ALA A 95 -0.37 -19.20 -3.04
N THR A 96 -1.41 -18.61 -2.45
CA THR A 96 -2.20 -19.27 -1.39
C THR A 96 -2.83 -20.57 -1.88
N ASN A 97 -3.34 -20.61 -3.11
CA ASN A 97 -3.88 -21.85 -3.68
C ASN A 97 -2.81 -22.95 -3.77
N SER A 98 -1.60 -22.61 -4.22
CA SER A 98 -0.49 -23.55 -4.34
C SER A 98 0.00 -24.05 -2.97
N ILE A 99 0.04 -23.16 -1.98
CA ILE A 99 0.25 -23.52 -0.57
C ILE A 99 -0.80 -24.51 -0.09
N VAL A 100 -2.09 -24.28 -0.37
CA VAL A 100 -3.18 -25.19 0.02
C VAL A 100 -2.97 -26.58 -0.59
N GLN A 101 -2.56 -26.67 -1.86
CA GLN A 101 -2.23 -27.97 -2.48
C GLN A 101 -1.07 -28.67 -1.76
N ALA A 102 0.01 -27.96 -1.45
CA ALA A 102 1.11 -28.54 -0.71
C ALA A 102 0.72 -28.99 0.70
N MET A 103 -0.04 -28.19 1.44
CA MET A 103 -0.50 -28.52 2.79
C MET A 103 -1.43 -29.74 2.85
N ARG A 104 -2.23 -29.99 1.79
CA ARG A 104 -3.01 -31.23 1.63
C ARG A 104 -2.11 -32.45 1.55
N CYS A 105 -0.95 -32.30 0.92
CA CYS A 105 0.05 -33.35 0.74
C CYS A 105 1.10 -33.38 1.86
N GLY A 106 0.78 -32.88 3.06
CA GLY A 106 1.72 -32.89 4.19
C GLY A 106 2.74 -31.74 4.19
N GLY A 107 2.55 -30.71 3.37
CA GLY A 107 3.41 -29.53 3.29
C GLY A 107 4.60 -29.70 2.35
N LEU A 108 4.50 -30.58 1.34
CA LEU A 108 5.60 -30.85 0.41
C LEU A 108 5.87 -29.67 -0.52
N PRO A 109 7.08 -29.07 -0.49
CA PRO A 109 7.44 -27.98 -1.40
C PRO A 109 7.32 -28.34 -2.88
N SER A 110 7.64 -29.58 -3.26
CA SER A 110 7.53 -30.05 -4.64
C SER A 110 6.11 -29.91 -5.20
N VAL A 111 5.08 -30.18 -4.39
CA VAL A 111 3.67 -30.03 -4.78
C VAL A 111 3.31 -28.56 -4.98
N LEU A 112 3.83 -27.67 -4.13
CA LEU A 112 3.67 -26.22 -4.31
C LEU A 112 4.31 -25.78 -5.62
N CYS A 113 5.56 -26.17 -5.86
CA CYS A 113 6.32 -25.74 -7.03
C CYS A 113 5.69 -26.23 -8.33
N GLU A 114 5.32 -27.52 -8.37
CA GLU A 114 4.65 -28.12 -9.53
C GLU A 114 3.32 -27.44 -9.83
N HIS A 115 2.48 -27.25 -8.79
CA HIS A 115 1.19 -26.60 -8.97
C HIS A 115 1.34 -25.14 -9.40
N LEU A 116 2.20 -24.35 -8.74
CA LEU A 116 2.37 -22.93 -9.06
C LEU A 116 2.93 -22.73 -10.47
N GLY A 117 3.98 -23.48 -10.84
CA GLY A 117 4.57 -23.42 -12.17
C GLY A 117 3.56 -23.79 -13.25
N SER A 118 2.83 -24.89 -13.06
CA SER A 118 1.77 -25.32 -13.97
C SER A 118 0.68 -24.24 -14.16
N VAL A 119 0.18 -23.66 -13.06
CA VAL A 119 -0.84 -22.61 -13.15
C VAL A 119 -0.30 -21.37 -13.86
N ILE A 120 0.94 -20.94 -13.61
CA ILE A 120 1.50 -19.75 -14.27
C ILE A 120 1.76 -20.00 -15.77
N ALA A 121 2.23 -21.20 -16.13
CA ALA A 121 2.53 -21.57 -17.51
C ALA A 121 1.29 -21.44 -18.44
N ASP A 122 0.10 -21.70 -17.90
CA ASP A 122 -1.18 -21.61 -18.62
C ASP A 122 -1.75 -20.18 -18.72
N LEU A 123 -1.16 -19.21 -18.01
CA LEU A 123 -1.66 -17.83 -17.99
C LEU A 123 -1.09 -16.97 -19.14
N PRO A 124 -1.91 -16.06 -19.71
CA PRO A 124 -1.42 -15.12 -20.71
C PRO A 124 -0.46 -14.10 -20.08
N TRP A 125 0.84 -14.25 -20.32
CA TRP A 125 1.89 -13.44 -19.67
C TRP A 125 1.72 -11.93 -19.85
N GLU A 126 1.33 -11.48 -21.04
CA GLU A 126 1.06 -10.06 -21.32
C GLU A 126 -0.06 -9.46 -20.45
N VAL A 127 -0.95 -10.31 -19.92
CA VAL A 127 -2.04 -9.90 -19.04
C VAL A 127 -1.63 -9.99 -17.57
N VAL A 128 -0.91 -11.04 -17.18
CA VAL A 128 -0.66 -11.35 -15.75
C VAL A 128 0.74 -10.98 -15.26
N GLY A 129 1.70 -10.73 -16.15
CA GLY A 129 3.12 -10.61 -15.81
C GLY A 129 3.40 -9.51 -14.78
N SER A 130 2.68 -8.39 -14.82
CA SER A 130 2.81 -7.34 -13.80
C SER A 130 2.39 -7.81 -12.41
N GLU A 131 1.32 -8.59 -12.31
CA GLU A 131 0.82 -9.11 -11.03
C GLU A 131 1.74 -10.22 -10.48
N ILE A 132 2.30 -11.05 -11.36
CA ILE A 132 3.27 -12.09 -10.99
C ILE A 132 4.58 -11.47 -10.48
N ARG A 133 5.10 -10.44 -11.17
CA ARG A 133 6.30 -9.73 -10.70
C ARG A 133 6.05 -9.00 -9.37
N ARG A 134 4.87 -8.40 -9.21
CA ARG A 134 4.47 -7.80 -7.93
C ARG A 134 4.41 -8.82 -6.80
N LEU A 135 3.84 -10.01 -7.05
CA LEU A 135 3.82 -11.08 -6.06
C LEU A 135 5.23 -11.54 -5.66
N SER A 136 6.13 -11.70 -6.64
CA SER A 136 7.55 -12.01 -6.37
C SER A 136 8.21 -10.95 -5.48
N ALA A 137 7.99 -9.68 -5.80
CA ALA A 137 8.51 -8.55 -5.05
C ALA A 137 7.93 -8.46 -3.63
N ASP A 138 6.63 -8.66 -3.45
CA ASP A 138 5.99 -8.66 -2.13
C ASP A 138 6.58 -9.78 -1.22
N LEU A 139 6.95 -10.93 -1.81
CA LEU A 139 7.61 -12.01 -1.08
C LEU A 139 9.06 -11.68 -0.70
N GLU A 140 9.76 -10.86 -1.46
CA GLU A 140 11.13 -10.46 -1.14
C GLU A 140 11.21 -9.65 0.16
N ILE A 141 10.28 -8.71 0.33
CA ILE A 141 10.15 -7.82 1.50
C ILE A 141 9.79 -8.61 2.76
N LEU A 142 9.09 -9.74 2.60
CA LEU A 142 8.55 -10.48 3.73
C LEU A 142 9.64 -11.15 4.58
N SER A 143 9.73 -10.79 5.86
CA SER A 143 10.60 -11.40 6.86
C SER A 143 9.87 -11.52 8.22
N PRO A 144 10.33 -12.36 9.16
CA PRO A 144 9.77 -12.39 10.52
C PRO A 144 9.80 -11.01 11.18
N ALA A 145 10.94 -10.31 11.11
CA ALA A 145 11.10 -8.97 11.69
C ALA A 145 10.14 -7.95 11.06
N PHE A 146 9.93 -8.02 9.74
CA PHE A 146 8.98 -7.16 9.04
C PHE A 146 7.54 -7.40 9.50
N ILE A 147 7.12 -8.67 9.63
CA ILE A 147 5.78 -9.01 10.13
C ILE A 147 5.59 -8.54 11.58
N ASP A 148 6.55 -8.85 12.45
CA ASP A 148 6.47 -8.52 13.86
C ASP A 148 6.47 -6.99 14.04
N GLY A 149 7.31 -6.27 13.28
CA GLY A 149 7.30 -4.81 13.23
C GLY A 149 5.98 -4.21 12.76
N LEU A 150 5.35 -4.75 11.70
CA LEU A 150 4.01 -4.31 11.26
C LEU A 150 2.94 -4.54 12.32
N VAL A 151 3.00 -5.66 13.05
CA VAL A 151 2.09 -5.93 14.17
C VAL A 151 2.28 -4.90 15.27
N GLU A 152 3.52 -4.61 15.64
CA GLU A 152 3.84 -3.57 16.62
C GLU A 152 3.33 -2.19 16.17
N THR A 153 3.55 -1.81 14.91
CA THR A 153 3.03 -0.55 14.32
C THR A 153 1.51 -0.45 14.48
N ASN A 154 0.79 -1.50 14.04
CA ASN A 154 -0.68 -1.46 13.98
C ASN A 154 -1.36 -1.70 15.34
N CYS A 155 -0.63 -2.20 16.34
CA CYS A 155 -1.14 -2.46 17.68
C CYS A 155 -0.54 -1.52 18.75
N LYS A 156 0.29 -0.54 18.36
CA LYS A 156 1.05 0.33 19.26
C LYS A 156 0.19 0.99 20.34
N GLU A 157 -0.98 1.51 19.99
CA GLU A 157 -1.86 2.21 20.95
C GLU A 157 -2.89 1.27 21.61
N LEU A 158 -2.98 0.02 21.13
CA LEU A 158 -3.79 -1.05 21.74
C LEU A 158 -3.04 -1.78 22.87
N HIS A 159 -1.86 -1.31 23.26
CA HIS A 159 -1.13 -1.77 24.45
C HIS A 159 -1.84 -1.39 25.75
N SER A 160 -2.65 -0.33 25.74
CA SER A 160 -3.32 0.23 26.93
C SER A 160 -4.84 0.01 26.94
N SER A 161 -5.44 -0.38 25.81
CA SER A 161 -6.87 -0.67 25.75
C SER A 161 -7.17 -1.98 26.45
N GLY A 162 -7.86 -1.90 27.58
CA GLY A 162 -8.47 -3.06 28.21
C GLY A 162 -9.41 -3.75 27.23
N GLY A 163 -8.89 -4.80 26.60
CA GLY A 163 -9.63 -5.98 26.18
C GLY A 163 -10.66 -5.86 25.06
N LEU A 164 -10.66 -4.85 24.18
CA LEU A 164 -11.54 -4.86 22.99
C LEU A 164 -10.79 -4.49 21.71
N LEU A 165 -10.88 -5.39 20.72
CA LEU A 165 -10.27 -5.27 19.40
C LEU A 165 -11.35 -4.99 18.34
N GLY A 166 -11.17 -4.00 17.48
CA GLY A 166 -12.06 -3.77 16.34
C GLY A 166 -11.89 -4.82 15.23
N HIS A 167 -12.88 -4.96 14.35
CA HIS A 167 -12.86 -5.94 13.27
C HIS A 167 -11.67 -5.82 12.31
N GLU A 168 -11.33 -4.60 11.88
CA GLU A 168 -10.21 -4.39 10.95
C GLU A 168 -8.87 -4.83 11.56
N THR A 169 -8.63 -4.51 12.84
CA THR A 169 -7.43 -4.98 13.55
C THR A 169 -7.45 -6.49 13.76
N ALA A 170 -8.60 -7.10 14.03
CA ALA A 170 -8.74 -8.55 14.12
C ALA A 170 -8.40 -9.25 12.80
N ALA A 171 -8.96 -8.76 11.69
CA ALA A 171 -8.68 -9.26 10.35
C ALA A 171 -7.20 -9.08 9.98
N PHE A 172 -6.60 -7.95 10.36
CA PHE A 172 -5.17 -7.70 10.20
C PHE A 172 -4.31 -8.72 10.95
N LEU A 173 -4.57 -8.96 12.25
CA LEU A 173 -3.81 -9.93 13.04
C LEU A 173 -3.94 -11.35 12.49
N ILE A 174 -5.14 -11.74 12.04
CA ILE A 174 -5.35 -13.04 11.38
C ILE A 174 -4.49 -13.16 10.12
N ARG A 175 -4.47 -12.12 9.28
CA ARG A 175 -3.61 -12.08 8.10
C ARG A 175 -2.14 -12.18 8.51
N MET A 176 -1.68 -11.41 9.47
CA MET A 176 -0.28 -11.47 9.93
C MET A 176 0.09 -12.86 10.45
N ARG A 177 -0.80 -13.55 11.17
CA ARG A 177 -0.55 -14.93 11.61
C ARG A 177 -0.42 -15.89 10.44
N PHE A 178 -1.30 -15.78 9.45
CA PHE A 178 -1.18 -16.56 8.20
C PHE A 178 0.16 -16.29 7.51
N TYR A 179 0.60 -15.03 7.43
CA TYR A 179 1.90 -14.72 6.82
C TYR A 179 3.06 -15.32 7.64
N ARG A 180 3.01 -15.22 8.97
CA ARG A 180 4.04 -15.70 9.89
C ARG A 180 4.19 -17.22 9.86
N GLU A 181 3.07 -17.95 9.91
CA GLU A 181 3.08 -19.41 10.07
C GLU A 181 3.04 -20.17 8.74
N VAL A 182 2.41 -19.60 7.72
CA VAL A 182 2.15 -20.30 6.46
C VAL A 182 2.96 -19.68 5.32
N MET A 183 2.81 -18.38 5.04
CA MET A 183 3.48 -17.77 3.90
C MET A 183 5.01 -17.83 4.03
N LEU A 184 5.55 -17.50 5.21
CA LEU A 184 7.00 -17.55 5.45
C LEU A 184 7.58 -18.95 5.29
N HIS A 185 6.82 -19.99 5.65
CA HIS A 185 7.28 -21.38 5.53
C HIS A 185 7.55 -21.76 4.07
N PHE A 186 6.73 -21.26 3.14
CA PHE A 186 6.83 -21.55 1.70
C PHE A 186 7.47 -20.42 0.89
N ARG A 187 7.94 -19.35 1.54
CA ARG A 187 8.38 -18.12 0.88
C ARG A 187 9.46 -18.37 -0.16
N ASN A 188 10.47 -19.15 0.19
CA ASN A 188 11.63 -19.37 -0.69
C ASN A 188 11.24 -20.21 -1.92
N ASP A 189 10.45 -21.27 -1.73
CA ASP A 189 9.95 -22.11 -2.83
C ASP A 189 9.06 -21.31 -3.79
N LEU A 190 8.17 -20.47 -3.24
CA LEU A 190 7.34 -19.55 -4.05
C LEU A 190 8.22 -18.60 -4.86
N ARG A 191 9.23 -18.00 -4.23
CA ARG A 191 10.12 -17.04 -4.89
C ARG A 191 10.90 -17.69 -6.03
N GLU A 192 11.46 -18.87 -5.80
CA GLU A 192 12.23 -19.60 -6.81
C GLU A 192 11.37 -19.83 -8.07
N VAL A 193 10.16 -20.38 -7.91
CA VAL A 193 9.25 -20.63 -9.03
C VAL A 193 8.85 -19.33 -9.73
N LEU A 194 8.49 -18.28 -8.98
CA LEU A 194 8.10 -17.01 -9.57
C LEU A 194 9.26 -16.36 -10.34
N GLU A 195 10.46 -16.37 -9.78
CA GLU A 195 11.66 -15.80 -10.39
C GLU A 195 12.05 -16.56 -11.67
N ASP A 196 11.92 -17.89 -11.68
CA ASP A 196 12.17 -18.71 -12.87
C ASP A 196 11.14 -18.45 -13.98
N GLU A 197 9.85 -18.37 -13.64
CA GLU A 197 8.79 -18.00 -14.58
C GLU A 197 9.03 -16.59 -15.14
N ILE A 198 9.31 -15.61 -14.28
CA ILE A 198 9.64 -14.24 -14.68
C ILE A 198 10.84 -14.22 -15.62
N ARG A 199 11.92 -14.95 -15.31
CA ARG A 199 13.12 -15.01 -16.14
C ARG A 199 12.84 -15.65 -17.50
N SER A 200 12.05 -16.72 -17.55
CA SER A 200 11.74 -17.43 -18.78
C SER A 200 10.84 -16.62 -19.73
N LYS A 201 9.97 -15.75 -19.19
CA LYS A 201 8.98 -14.98 -19.94
C LYS A 201 9.38 -13.52 -20.20
N ASN A 202 10.37 -12.98 -19.49
CA ASN A 202 10.89 -11.62 -19.70
C ASN A 202 11.84 -11.52 -20.91
N VAL A 203 11.36 -11.85 -22.10
CA VAL A 203 12.01 -11.45 -23.35
C VAL A 203 11.76 -9.95 -23.55
N SER A 204 12.71 -9.12 -23.10
CA SER A 204 12.88 -7.68 -23.35
C SER A 204 11.66 -6.97 -23.97
N THR A 205 10.62 -6.74 -23.18
CA THR A 205 9.57 -5.80 -23.59
C THR A 205 10.08 -4.39 -23.32
N ASP A 206 10.21 -3.59 -24.39
CA ASP A 206 10.42 -2.13 -24.45
C ASP A 206 9.32 -1.31 -23.72
N ALA A 207 8.79 -1.81 -22.61
CA ALA A 207 7.71 -1.21 -21.83
C ALA A 207 8.13 0.09 -21.13
N ASN A 208 9.43 0.42 -21.14
CA ASN A 208 9.97 1.70 -20.65
C ASN A 208 9.96 2.81 -21.70
N ARG A 209 9.31 2.64 -22.85
CA ARG A 209 9.04 3.76 -23.74
C ARG A 209 7.98 4.64 -23.07
N ARG A 210 8.43 5.62 -22.26
CA ARG A 210 7.61 6.80 -21.95
C ARG A 210 7.00 7.23 -23.28
N SER A 211 5.67 7.18 -23.39
CA SER A 211 4.98 7.86 -24.49
C SER A 211 5.52 9.28 -24.46
N SER A 212 6.28 9.66 -25.48
CA SER A 212 6.87 11.00 -25.54
C SER A 212 5.72 11.99 -25.40
N SER A 213 5.72 12.75 -24.30
CA SER A 213 4.88 13.93 -24.16
C SER A 213 5.16 14.82 -25.39
N GLY A 214 4.09 15.29 -26.04
CA GLY A 214 4.25 16.19 -27.18
C GLY A 214 4.98 17.45 -26.70
N SER A 215 6.09 17.81 -27.35
CA SER A 215 6.81 19.04 -27.03
C SER A 215 6.20 20.23 -27.78
N LEU A 216 6.04 21.34 -27.06
CA LEU A 216 5.70 22.67 -27.56
C LEU A 216 6.96 23.54 -27.74
N ASP A 217 8.15 22.94 -27.68
CA ASP A 217 9.41 23.67 -27.90
C ASP A 217 9.45 24.27 -29.30
N GLY A 218 9.84 25.55 -29.38
CA GLY A 218 9.89 26.29 -30.64
C GLY A 218 8.54 26.80 -31.13
N ALA A 219 7.41 26.45 -30.48
CA ALA A 219 6.15 27.12 -30.72
C ALA A 219 6.26 28.61 -30.36
N ARG A 220 5.59 29.46 -31.12
CA ARG A 220 5.54 30.92 -30.92
C ARG A 220 4.09 31.34 -30.73
N ASP A 221 3.91 32.51 -30.11
CA ASP A 221 2.61 33.16 -29.94
C ASP A 221 1.57 32.35 -29.14
N LEU A 222 2.02 31.43 -28.28
CA LEU A 222 1.16 30.73 -27.33
C LEU A 222 1.01 31.52 -26.02
N SER A 223 -0.18 31.44 -25.42
CA SER A 223 -0.47 32.04 -24.12
C SER A 223 0.05 31.17 -22.98
N SER A 224 0.57 31.79 -21.91
CA SER A 224 0.92 31.05 -20.71
C SER A 224 -0.30 30.45 -20.03
N VAL A 225 -0.17 29.24 -19.51
CA VAL A 225 -1.22 28.56 -18.73
C VAL A 225 -0.72 28.33 -17.31
N VAL A 226 -1.57 28.63 -16.32
CA VAL A 226 -1.29 28.29 -14.93
C VAL A 226 -1.76 26.88 -14.64
N ILE A 227 -0.86 26.05 -14.11
CA ILE A 227 -1.11 24.68 -13.67
C ILE A 227 -0.96 24.67 -12.15
N GLY A 228 -2.08 24.47 -11.46
CA GLY A 228 -2.08 24.25 -10.01
C GLY A 228 -1.76 22.79 -9.70
N ILE A 229 -0.75 22.56 -8.87
CA ILE A 229 -0.41 21.23 -8.36
C ILE A 229 -0.82 21.19 -6.89
N TRP A 230 -1.83 20.37 -6.60
CA TRP A 230 -2.34 20.14 -5.25
C TRP A 230 -1.73 18.87 -4.70
N ASP A 231 -0.74 18.99 -3.82
CA ASP A 231 0.06 17.86 -3.36
C ASP A 231 0.75 18.13 -2.01
N SER A 232 1.61 17.22 -1.54
CA SER A 232 2.38 17.32 -0.30
C SER A 232 3.44 18.42 -0.32
N GLY A 233 3.84 18.89 -1.51
CA GLY A 233 4.77 20.00 -1.70
C GLY A 233 5.50 19.93 -3.04
N ILE A 234 6.14 21.03 -3.42
CA ILE A 234 6.94 21.13 -4.65
C ILE A 234 8.22 21.86 -4.32
N ASP A 235 9.34 21.28 -4.73
CA ASP A 235 10.62 21.95 -4.74
C ASP A 235 10.65 22.94 -5.92
N LEU A 236 10.35 24.20 -5.61
CA LEU A 236 10.21 25.26 -6.61
C LEU A 236 11.55 25.67 -7.22
N GLU A 237 12.67 25.43 -6.53
CA GLU A 237 14.01 25.77 -7.02
C GLU A 237 14.37 24.95 -8.27
N HIS A 238 13.76 23.78 -8.45
CA HIS A 238 13.93 22.96 -9.66
C HIS A 238 13.22 23.53 -10.90
N PHE A 239 12.41 24.58 -10.75
CA PHE A 239 11.50 25.07 -11.79
C PHE A 239 11.61 26.59 -12.06
N ASP A 240 12.75 27.21 -11.71
CA ASP A 240 13.16 28.64 -11.72
C ASP A 240 12.47 29.66 -12.65
N THR A 241 11.75 29.26 -13.70
CA THR A 241 11.09 30.15 -14.69
C THR A 241 9.58 29.95 -14.85
N LYS A 242 8.97 29.00 -14.13
CA LYS A 242 7.57 28.61 -14.32
C LYS A 242 6.74 28.87 -13.06
N MET A 243 6.73 30.07 -12.49
CA MET A 243 5.89 30.36 -11.31
C MET A 243 4.73 31.30 -11.64
N ALA A 244 3.52 30.91 -11.26
CA ALA A 244 2.36 31.78 -11.22
C ALA A 244 2.27 32.41 -9.83
N ALA A 245 2.18 33.74 -9.77
CA ALA A 245 1.89 34.44 -8.52
C ALA A 245 0.38 34.48 -8.30
N SER A 246 -0.11 33.96 -7.18
CA SER A 246 -1.45 34.21 -6.68
C SER A 246 -1.34 35.17 -5.49
N GLY A 247 -1.80 36.42 -5.66
CA GLY A 247 -1.73 37.44 -4.59
C GLY A 247 -0.31 37.71 -4.06
N GLY A 248 0.71 37.59 -4.92
CA GLY A 248 2.12 37.79 -4.54
C GLY A 248 2.82 36.57 -3.93
N ARG A 249 2.14 35.42 -3.79
CA ARG A 249 2.73 34.16 -3.30
C ARG A 249 2.77 33.10 -4.41
N SER A 250 3.86 32.36 -4.48
CA SER A 250 4.06 31.23 -5.41
C SER A 250 3.61 29.88 -4.82
N SER A 251 3.25 29.85 -3.53
CA SER A 251 2.65 28.70 -2.86
C SER A 251 1.52 29.11 -1.91
N ILE A 252 0.54 28.24 -1.78
CA ILE A 252 -0.50 28.26 -0.75
C ILE A 252 -0.36 26.95 0.01
N ALA A 253 -0.35 26.98 1.35
CA ALA A 253 -0.08 25.77 2.12
C ALA A 253 -1.03 25.61 3.32
N TRP A 254 -1.36 24.35 3.63
CA TRP A 254 -2.07 23.95 4.84
C TRP A 254 -1.29 22.86 5.58
N ASP A 255 -1.30 22.93 6.91
CA ASP A 255 -0.77 21.88 7.77
C ASP A 255 -1.72 20.67 7.82
N HIS A 256 -1.31 19.61 8.54
CA HIS A 256 -2.09 18.38 8.69
C HIS A 256 -3.46 18.59 9.38
N ASP A 257 -3.62 19.69 10.13
CA ASP A 257 -4.86 20.11 10.79
C ASP A 257 -5.72 21.03 9.88
N GLY A 258 -5.28 21.27 8.64
CA GLY A 258 -5.94 22.15 7.68
C GLY A 258 -5.88 23.64 8.05
N ARG A 259 -4.92 24.04 8.89
CA ARG A 259 -4.65 25.44 9.18
C ARG A 259 -3.71 26.02 8.11
N PRO A 260 -3.94 27.25 7.62
CA PRO A 260 -3.01 27.90 6.71
C PRO A 260 -1.61 27.99 7.32
N THR A 261 -0.60 27.73 6.50
CA THR A 261 0.82 27.76 6.86
C THR A 261 1.63 28.22 5.65
N ASP A 262 2.95 28.32 5.81
CA ASP A 262 3.88 28.76 4.77
C ASP A 262 4.87 27.64 4.39
N GLY A 263 5.61 27.86 3.30
CA GLY A 263 6.60 26.93 2.75
C GLY A 263 6.04 26.07 1.61
N ALA A 264 6.93 25.65 0.71
CA ALA A 264 6.56 24.87 -0.48
C ALA A 264 6.72 23.36 -0.31
N LEU A 265 7.45 22.90 0.72
CA LEU A 265 7.79 21.50 0.96
C LEU A 265 7.48 21.05 2.40
N PRO A 266 7.32 19.73 2.66
CA PRO A 266 7.36 19.18 4.01
C PRO A 266 8.68 19.50 4.72
N PHE A 267 8.66 19.60 6.04
CA PHE A 267 9.86 19.84 6.83
C PHE A 267 10.69 18.55 6.94
N LEU A 268 11.97 18.65 6.59
CA LEU A 268 12.99 17.64 6.87
C LEU A 268 13.99 18.21 7.88
N ASN A 269 14.37 17.39 8.87
CA ASN A 269 15.40 17.77 9.83
C ASN A 269 16.81 17.72 9.19
N PRO A 270 17.86 18.29 9.84
CA PRO A 270 19.21 18.31 9.26
C PRO A 270 19.83 16.93 8.97
N GLU A 271 19.45 15.90 9.74
CA GLU A 271 19.91 14.52 9.49
C GLU A 271 19.22 13.93 8.25
N GLN A 272 17.92 14.15 8.09
CA GLN A 272 17.17 13.72 6.90
C GLN A 272 17.68 14.43 5.65
N LEU A 273 17.94 15.74 5.73
CA LEU A 273 18.51 16.51 4.63
C LEU A 273 19.89 15.99 4.22
N SER A 274 20.74 15.58 5.17
CA SER A 274 22.08 15.08 4.85
C SER A 274 22.07 13.70 4.19
N LYS A 275 21.00 12.92 4.36
CA LYS A 275 20.78 11.59 3.75
C LYS A 275 19.75 11.60 2.62
N LEU A 276 19.28 12.78 2.19
CA LEU A 276 18.15 12.89 1.28
C LEU A 276 18.37 12.13 -0.04
N PRO A 277 19.56 12.19 -0.70
CA PRO A 277 19.80 11.40 -1.92
C PRO A 277 19.63 9.89 -1.69
N GLU A 278 20.16 9.36 -0.58
CA GLU A 278 20.05 7.96 -0.23
C GLU A 278 18.61 7.55 0.07
N LEU A 279 17.84 8.40 0.75
CA LEU A 279 16.43 8.15 1.06
C LEU A 279 15.57 8.17 -0.20
N ILE A 280 15.84 9.08 -1.15
CA ILE A 280 15.18 9.11 -2.47
C ILE A 280 15.45 7.83 -3.25
N ASP A 281 16.69 7.32 -3.22
CA ASP A 281 17.03 6.03 -3.84
C ASP A 281 16.24 4.87 -3.23
N LEU A 282 16.02 4.88 -1.91
CA LEU A 282 15.18 3.87 -1.24
C LEU A 282 13.72 3.98 -1.66
N VAL A 283 13.15 5.19 -1.75
CA VAL A 283 11.78 5.40 -2.26
C VAL A 283 11.64 4.91 -3.71
N ARG A 284 12.64 5.19 -4.55
CA ARG A 284 12.69 4.64 -5.92
C ARG A 284 12.74 3.13 -5.90
N GLY A 285 13.64 2.54 -5.11
CA GLY A 285 13.77 1.09 -4.97
C GLY A 285 12.48 0.42 -4.50
N PHE A 286 11.76 1.04 -3.57
CA PHE A 286 10.44 0.60 -3.13
C PHE A 286 9.42 0.61 -4.29
N GLY A 287 9.34 1.71 -5.03
CA GLY A 287 8.45 1.83 -6.19
C GLY A 287 8.75 0.81 -7.28
N GLU A 288 10.02 0.62 -7.61
CA GLU A 288 10.49 -0.35 -8.62
C GLU A 288 10.21 -1.79 -8.19
N THR A 289 10.48 -2.12 -6.92
CA THR A 289 10.11 -3.41 -6.31
C THR A 289 8.62 -3.68 -6.52
N ARG A 290 7.73 -2.71 -6.21
CA ARG A 290 6.28 -2.88 -6.34
C ARG A 290 5.77 -3.14 -7.75
N VAL A 291 6.45 -2.65 -8.78
CA VAL A 291 6.09 -2.91 -10.18
C VAL A 291 6.88 -4.08 -10.77
N GLY A 292 7.76 -4.70 -9.98
CA GLY A 292 8.52 -5.86 -10.38
C GLY A 292 9.75 -5.54 -11.23
N THR A 293 10.21 -4.30 -11.20
CA THR A 293 11.43 -3.86 -11.89
C THR A 293 12.64 -4.25 -11.05
N ARG A 294 13.62 -4.89 -11.69
CA ARG A 294 14.91 -5.23 -11.09
C ARG A 294 15.96 -4.21 -11.52
N SER A 295 16.55 -3.54 -10.53
CA SER A 295 17.58 -2.52 -10.65
C SER A 295 18.46 -2.51 -9.40
N GLU A 296 19.56 -1.77 -9.43
CA GLU A 296 20.38 -1.51 -8.24
C GLU A 296 19.59 -0.87 -7.08
N TYR A 297 18.57 -0.04 -7.37
CA TYR A 297 17.73 0.61 -6.37
C TYR A 297 16.80 -0.39 -5.70
N SER A 298 16.13 -1.24 -6.48
CA SER A 298 15.25 -2.29 -5.95
C SER A 298 16.03 -3.30 -5.09
N GLU A 299 17.24 -3.67 -5.51
CA GLU A 299 18.11 -4.55 -4.72
C GLU A 299 18.61 -3.88 -3.44
N ARG A 300 18.95 -2.58 -3.50
CA ARG A 300 19.33 -1.81 -2.32
C ARG A 300 18.18 -1.76 -1.31
N PHE A 301 16.97 -1.45 -1.76
CA PHE A 301 15.78 -1.47 -0.91
C PHE A 301 15.52 -2.85 -0.30
N GLY A 302 15.63 -3.92 -1.08
CA GLY A 302 15.48 -5.29 -0.59
C GLY A 302 16.50 -5.65 0.50
N ARG A 303 17.76 -5.24 0.33
CA ARG A 303 18.81 -5.42 1.35
C ARG A 303 18.53 -4.63 2.62
N GLU A 304 18.07 -3.39 2.49
CA GLU A 304 17.75 -2.53 3.63
C GLU A 304 16.62 -3.13 4.48
N ILE A 305 15.48 -3.45 3.85
CA ILE A 305 14.33 -4.10 4.50
C ILE A 305 14.76 -5.41 5.19
N ALA A 306 15.57 -6.23 4.52
CA ALA A 306 16.00 -7.51 5.06
C ALA A 306 16.91 -7.37 6.30
N SER A 307 17.54 -6.21 6.48
CA SER A 307 18.43 -5.93 7.61
C SER A 307 17.70 -5.37 8.84
N LEU A 308 16.45 -4.90 8.67
CA LEU A 308 15.68 -4.28 9.74
C LEU A 308 15.33 -5.29 10.84
N LYS A 309 15.48 -4.85 12.09
CA LYS A 309 14.84 -5.47 13.24
C LYS A 309 13.38 -5.00 13.35
N SER A 310 12.56 -5.71 14.11
CA SER A 310 11.13 -5.38 14.25
C SER A 310 10.90 -3.96 14.75
N GLU A 311 11.71 -3.49 15.72
CA GLU A 311 11.62 -2.14 16.27
C GLU A 311 12.03 -1.04 15.28
N GLU A 312 12.79 -1.39 14.23
CA GLU A 312 13.27 -0.47 13.19
C GLU A 312 12.28 -0.36 12.02
N VAL A 313 11.33 -1.30 11.90
CA VAL A 313 10.34 -1.31 10.80
C VAL A 313 9.45 -0.08 10.84
N THR A 314 8.90 0.29 12.01
CA THR A 314 7.99 1.46 12.09
C THR A 314 8.72 2.75 11.71
N PRO A 315 9.86 3.12 12.34
CA PRO A 315 10.58 4.33 11.97
C PRO A 315 11.00 4.34 10.49
N PHE A 316 11.43 3.20 9.96
CA PHE A 316 11.81 3.08 8.55
C PHE A 316 10.64 3.38 7.60
N LEU A 317 9.46 2.81 7.86
CA LEU A 317 8.28 3.05 7.02
C LEU A 317 7.78 4.50 7.12
N GLU A 318 7.79 5.10 8.32
CA GLU A 318 7.43 6.51 8.51
C GLU A 318 8.42 7.46 7.80
N GLU A 319 9.71 7.14 7.80
CA GLU A 319 10.73 7.90 7.07
C GLU A 319 10.57 7.74 5.55
N LEU A 320 10.31 6.52 5.08
CA LEU A 320 10.07 6.27 3.65
C LEU A 320 8.84 7.03 3.14
N GLU A 321 7.75 7.06 3.92
CA GLU A 321 6.52 7.81 3.58
C GLU A 321 6.78 9.32 3.58
N LEU A 322 7.48 9.85 4.59
CA LEU A 322 7.84 11.28 4.64
C LEU A 322 8.65 11.70 3.40
N ILE A 323 9.61 10.88 2.97
CA ILE A 323 10.46 11.20 1.83
C ILE A 323 9.69 11.03 0.52
N ALA A 324 8.81 10.03 0.43
CA ALA A 324 7.88 9.89 -0.68
C ALA A 324 7.02 11.15 -0.83
N ASP A 325 6.41 11.62 0.27
CA ASP A 325 5.67 12.87 0.33
C ASP A 325 6.55 14.06 -0.06
N TYR A 326 7.79 14.14 0.42
CA TYR A 326 8.68 15.26 0.10
C TYR A 326 8.95 15.41 -1.41
N ILE A 327 9.07 14.31 -2.15
CA ILE A 327 9.39 14.34 -3.59
C ILE A 327 8.17 14.26 -4.52
N HIS A 328 7.00 13.82 -4.01
CA HIS A 328 5.86 13.45 -4.83
C HIS A 328 5.34 14.60 -5.70
N GLY A 329 5.02 15.75 -5.09
CA GLY A 329 4.52 16.90 -5.85
C GLY A 329 5.57 17.51 -6.78
N THR A 330 6.87 17.45 -6.45
CA THR A 330 7.97 17.82 -7.37
C THR A 330 7.97 16.94 -8.61
N HIS A 331 7.83 15.62 -8.44
CA HIS A 331 7.74 14.68 -9.56
C HIS A 331 6.51 14.95 -10.43
N LEU A 332 5.33 15.14 -9.83
CA LEU A 332 4.11 15.48 -10.57
C LEU A 332 4.22 16.82 -11.31
N ALA A 333 4.82 17.84 -10.68
CA ALA A 333 5.05 19.13 -11.31
C ALA A 333 5.92 18.98 -12.55
N GLY A 334 6.99 18.19 -12.48
CA GLY A 334 7.86 17.88 -13.62
C GLY A 334 7.11 17.22 -14.79
N VAL A 335 6.28 16.21 -14.51
CA VAL A 335 5.44 15.56 -15.52
C VAL A 335 4.43 16.53 -16.13
N ALA A 336 3.79 17.37 -15.31
CA ALA A 336 2.75 18.28 -15.77
C ALA A 336 3.26 19.38 -16.72
N ILE A 337 4.53 19.78 -16.59
CA ILE A 337 5.14 20.84 -17.39
C ILE A 337 6.07 20.32 -18.49
N GLU A 338 6.27 19.00 -18.58
CA GLU A 338 7.20 18.37 -19.52
C GLU A 338 6.84 18.79 -20.96
N GLY A 339 7.83 19.26 -21.71
CA GLY A 339 7.62 19.73 -23.09
C GLY A 339 6.79 21.01 -23.22
N ASN A 340 6.38 21.67 -22.12
CA ASN A 340 5.58 22.90 -22.18
C ASN A 340 6.36 24.10 -21.60
N PRO A 341 6.98 24.95 -22.45
CA PRO A 341 7.69 26.15 -22.00
C PRO A 341 6.74 27.29 -21.57
N PHE A 342 5.43 27.18 -21.85
CA PHE A 342 4.42 28.20 -21.51
C PHE A 342 3.69 27.91 -20.18
N ALA A 343 3.96 26.77 -19.55
CA ALA A 343 3.37 26.42 -18.27
C ALA A 343 3.93 27.28 -17.12
N LYS A 344 3.06 27.68 -16.20
CA LYS A 344 3.41 28.31 -14.92
C LYS A 344 2.78 27.50 -13.78
N LEU A 345 3.58 27.06 -12.82
CA LEU A 345 3.18 26.31 -11.65
C LEU A 345 2.62 27.21 -10.57
N LEU A 346 1.56 26.75 -9.93
CA LEU A 346 1.08 27.22 -8.64
C LEU A 346 1.13 26.03 -7.67
N SER A 347 1.89 26.15 -6.58
CA SER A 347 1.95 25.11 -5.55
C SER A 347 0.81 25.27 -4.55
N VAL A 348 0.06 24.19 -4.33
CA VAL A 348 -1.02 24.09 -3.34
C VAL A 348 -0.66 22.94 -2.41
N ARG A 349 0.07 23.25 -1.33
CA ARG A 349 0.65 22.27 -0.40
C ARG A 349 -0.36 21.83 0.65
N VAL A 350 -0.51 20.53 0.85
CA VAL A 350 -1.20 19.94 2.01
C VAL A 350 -0.26 19.00 2.73
N THR A 351 0.04 19.27 4.00
CA THR A 351 0.85 18.35 4.80
C THR A 351 0.04 17.11 5.16
N TRP A 352 0.56 15.93 4.83
CA TRP A 352 0.00 14.66 5.25
C TRP A 352 0.71 14.12 6.50
N GLU A 353 -0.01 13.29 7.26
CA GLU A 353 0.58 12.59 8.39
C GLU A 353 1.27 11.34 7.86
N HIS A 354 2.59 11.27 8.06
CA HIS A 354 3.44 10.15 7.67
C HIS A 354 3.65 9.16 8.83
N ARG A 355 3.30 9.56 10.06
CA ARG A 355 3.40 8.70 11.24
C ARG A 355 2.20 7.78 11.37
N PHE A 356 2.44 6.57 11.82
CA PHE A 356 1.38 5.65 12.19
C PHE A 356 0.85 6.02 13.58
N THR A 357 -0.04 7.00 13.62
CA THR A 357 -0.81 7.38 14.82
C THR A 357 -2.19 6.73 14.80
N THR A 358 -2.76 6.40 15.97
CA THR A 358 -4.14 5.92 16.07
C THR A 358 -5.17 7.02 16.29
N GLU A 359 -4.78 8.29 16.15
CA GLU A 359 -5.71 9.42 16.02
C GLU A 359 -6.50 9.31 14.72
N ALA A 360 -7.54 8.47 14.82
CA ALA A 360 -8.68 8.29 13.94
C ALA A 360 -8.43 8.81 12.51
N SER A 361 -7.93 7.91 11.68
CA SER A 361 -8.00 7.98 10.21
C SER A 361 -9.44 8.18 9.67
N PHE A 362 -10.45 8.25 10.55
CA PHE A 362 -11.84 8.60 10.26
C PHE A 362 -12.48 9.51 11.34
N ASP A 363 -11.74 10.44 11.97
CA ASP A 363 -12.41 11.54 12.68
C ASP A 363 -13.22 12.33 11.66
N LEU A 364 -14.54 12.41 11.85
CA LEU A 364 -15.42 13.20 11.01
C LEU A 364 -14.98 14.66 10.95
N ASN A 365 -14.36 15.21 12.01
CA ASN A 365 -13.79 16.54 11.96
C ASN A 365 -12.59 16.59 11.02
N ARG A 366 -11.67 15.61 11.06
CA ARG A 366 -10.53 15.51 10.14
C ARG A 366 -10.98 15.32 8.68
N LEU A 367 -11.96 14.45 8.43
CA LEU A 367 -12.56 14.29 7.09
C LEU A 367 -13.27 15.56 6.63
N ARG A 368 -13.95 16.29 7.53
CA ARG A 368 -14.55 17.59 7.23
C ARG A 368 -13.50 18.65 6.95
N VAL A 369 -12.40 18.67 7.69
CA VAL A 369 -11.26 19.55 7.44
C VAL A 369 -10.69 19.28 6.05
N GLN A 370 -10.36 18.02 5.73
CA GLN A 370 -9.88 17.62 4.40
C GLN A 370 -10.90 17.97 3.30
N ALA A 371 -12.18 17.66 3.50
CA ALA A 371 -13.23 18.02 2.55
C ALA A 371 -13.39 19.54 2.39
N ASN A 372 -13.18 20.32 3.45
CA ASN A 372 -13.22 21.79 3.42
C ASN A 372 -12.00 22.38 2.71
N LEU A 373 -10.83 21.73 2.78
CA LEU A 373 -9.68 22.07 1.96
C LEU A 373 -10.10 21.98 0.48
N TYR A 374 -10.62 20.83 0.03
CA TYR A 374 -11.04 20.63 -1.36
C TYR A 374 -12.27 21.43 -1.80
N ARG A 375 -13.18 21.79 -0.89
CA ARG A 375 -14.40 22.56 -1.21
C ARG A 375 -14.15 24.05 -1.42
N GLY A 376 -12.96 24.56 -1.10
CA GLY A 376 -12.64 25.96 -1.28
C GLY A 376 -13.59 26.87 -0.50
N ARG A 377 -13.23 27.21 0.75
CA ARG A 377 -13.59 28.55 1.23
C ARG A 377 -12.77 29.58 0.46
N LEU A 378 -13.15 29.81 -0.78
CA LEU A 378 -13.23 31.15 -1.33
C LEU A 378 -14.35 31.86 -0.55
N SER A 379 -14.10 32.21 0.72
CA SER A 379 -14.91 33.27 1.32
C SER A 379 -14.59 34.54 0.53
N PRO A 380 -15.59 35.27 0.02
CA PRO A 380 -15.37 36.48 -0.79
C PRO A 380 -14.81 37.67 0.01
N THR A 381 -14.25 37.43 1.19
CA THR A 381 -13.80 38.48 2.13
C THR A 381 -12.29 38.72 2.15
N HIS A 382 -11.51 37.98 1.35
CA HIS A 382 -10.14 38.41 1.04
C HIS A 382 -10.09 38.90 -0.40
N THR A 383 -10.58 40.12 -0.60
CA THR A 383 -10.15 40.98 -1.69
C THR A 383 -8.62 40.98 -1.71
N LEU A 384 -8.06 40.50 -2.82
CA LEU A 384 -6.72 40.85 -3.27
C LEU A 384 -6.62 42.37 -3.24
N GLN A 385 -5.80 42.89 -2.33
CA GLN A 385 -5.15 44.20 -2.47
C GLN A 385 -3.68 43.96 -2.77
#